data_AF-A0A420MSY5-F1
#
_entry.id   AF-A0A420MSY5-F1
#
_cell.length_a   1.000
_cell.length_b   1.000
_cell.length_c   1.000
_cell.angle_alpha   90.00
_cell.angle_beta   90.00
_cell.angle_gamma   90.00
#
_symmetry.space_group_name_H-M   'P 1'
#
loop_
_entity.id
_entity.type
_entity.pdbx_description
1 polymer ?
#
loop_
_entity_poly.entity_id
_entity_poly.type
_entity_poly.pdbx_seq_one_letter_code
_entity_poly.pdbx_strand_id
1 'polypeptide(L)'
;MEPFICSPEYPFAICKKCKVGFVASEIGNHLNRKHGNISRKEKQRIIQAIAAHASIAKNQDEVKGWLLPPPSINPHEFIKPPRYDGLGCNHCIYVVRDMRRMKKHQRVEHGWVNHQKKGRHRQAQGESQSVPWRTGVQCQQICHWGHGKRWFEVGRHSGVEDETSARRPHQEEAEEGDELKSRAEFLNKIQQEDRDQFESEANARIQAASDK
;
A
#
# COMPACT_ATOMS: atom_id res chain seq x y z
N MET A 1 -16.83 -26.13 6.74
CA MET A 1 -16.02 -25.36 5.75
C MET A 1 -15.06 -24.36 6.40
N GLU A 2 -15.22 -24.02 7.68
CA GLU A 2 -14.18 -23.26 8.39
C GLU A 2 -12.85 -24.03 8.38
N PRO A 3 -11.70 -23.38 8.10
CA PRO A 3 -11.45 -21.93 8.10
C PRO A 3 -11.49 -21.26 6.71
N PHE A 4 -12.15 -21.81 5.70
CA PHE A 4 -12.14 -21.27 4.33
C PHE A 4 -13.41 -20.51 3.96
N ILE A 5 -13.24 -19.54 3.05
CA ILE A 5 -14.31 -18.83 2.33
C ILE A 5 -14.11 -19.09 0.84
N CYS A 6 -15.20 -19.46 0.16
CA CYS A 6 -15.25 -19.59 -1.28
C CYS A 6 -16.17 -18.49 -1.80
N SER A 7 -15.69 -17.62 -2.68
CA SER A 7 -16.51 -16.62 -3.37
C SER A 7 -16.59 -17.03 -4.84
N PRO A 8 -17.77 -16.90 -5.51
CA PRO A 8 -17.90 -17.25 -6.91
C PRO A 8 -17.04 -16.38 -7.84
N GLU A 9 -16.61 -15.20 -7.37
CA GLU A 9 -15.79 -14.25 -8.13
C GLU A 9 -14.32 -14.69 -8.28
N TYR A 10 -13.86 -15.57 -7.39
CA TYR A 10 -12.46 -15.96 -7.31
C TYR A 10 -12.32 -17.48 -7.37
N PRO A 11 -11.44 -18.03 -8.23
CA PRO A 11 -11.24 -19.47 -8.34
C PRO A 11 -10.41 -20.06 -7.19
N PHE A 12 -10.41 -19.42 -6.02
CA PHE A 12 -9.57 -19.75 -4.88
C PHE A 12 -10.40 -19.85 -3.60
N ALA A 13 -10.08 -20.84 -2.78
CA ALA A 13 -10.57 -20.93 -1.42
C ALA A 13 -9.64 -20.12 -0.50
N ILE A 14 -10.17 -19.09 0.15
CA ILE A 14 -9.40 -18.16 0.97
C ILE A 14 -9.44 -18.63 2.43
N CYS A 15 -8.28 -18.91 3.01
CA CYS A 15 -8.18 -19.24 4.43
C CYS A 15 -8.33 -17.97 5.27
N LYS A 16 -9.36 -17.89 6.12
CA LYS A 16 -9.64 -16.75 7.01
C LYS A 16 -8.48 -16.42 7.95
N LYS A 17 -7.74 -17.44 8.42
CA LYS A 17 -6.63 -17.30 9.38
C LYS A 17 -5.34 -16.86 8.70
N CYS A 18 -5.00 -17.47 7.56
CA CYS A 18 -3.76 -17.14 6.85
C CYS A 18 -3.91 -15.97 5.88
N LYS A 19 -5.15 -15.60 5.53
CA LYS A 19 -5.49 -14.53 4.58
C LYS A 19 -4.87 -14.75 3.19
N VAL A 20 -4.86 -16.02 2.75
CA VAL A 20 -4.29 -16.46 1.47
C VAL A 20 -5.26 -17.41 0.77
N GLY A 21 -5.36 -17.31 -0.56
CA GLY A 21 -6.12 -18.23 -1.40
C GLY A 21 -5.34 -19.50 -1.77
N PHE A 22 -6.07 -20.58 -1.97
CA PHE A 22 -5.56 -21.89 -2.36
C PHE A 22 -6.49 -22.50 -3.42
N VAL A 23 -5.93 -23.26 -4.37
CA VAL A 23 -6.72 -24.16 -5.23
C VAL A 23 -7.05 -25.44 -4.48
N ALA A 24 -8.05 -26.20 -4.93
CA ALA A 24 -8.56 -27.36 -4.20
C ALA A 24 -7.46 -28.37 -3.83
N SER A 25 -6.55 -28.66 -4.75
CA SER A 25 -5.43 -29.60 -4.54
C SER A 25 -4.42 -29.18 -3.47
N GLU A 26 -4.32 -27.88 -3.16
CA GLU A 26 -3.33 -27.36 -2.19
C GLU A 26 -3.85 -27.31 -0.75
N ILE A 27 -5.16 -27.41 -0.57
CA ILE A 27 -5.83 -27.25 0.72
C ILE A 27 -5.40 -28.32 1.72
N GLY A 28 -5.25 -29.57 1.27
CA GLY A 28 -4.81 -30.66 2.14
C GLY A 28 -3.42 -30.41 2.72
N ASN A 29 -2.48 -29.96 1.88
CA ASN A 29 -1.13 -29.61 2.32
C ASN A 29 -1.15 -28.40 3.27
N HIS A 30 -1.93 -27.37 2.93
CA HIS A 30 -2.11 -26.20 3.80
C HIS A 30 -2.64 -26.57 5.19
N LEU A 31 -3.71 -27.36 5.25
CA LEU A 31 -4.33 -27.82 6.50
C LEU A 31 -3.34 -28.61 7.35
N ASN A 32 -2.50 -29.45 6.74
CA ASN A 32 -1.50 -30.21 7.48
C ASN A 32 -0.38 -29.33 8.05
N ARG A 33 0.07 -28.31 7.31
CA ARG A 33 1.20 -27.47 7.72
C ARG A 33 0.82 -26.32 8.65
N LYS A 34 -0.38 -25.76 8.51
CA LYS A 34 -0.82 -24.54 9.23
C LYS A 34 -1.99 -24.77 10.18
N HIS A 35 -2.70 -25.90 10.05
CA HIS A 35 -3.86 -26.24 10.85
C HIS A 35 -3.79 -27.68 11.40
N GLY A 36 -2.67 -28.00 12.06
CA GLY A 36 -2.41 -29.32 12.67
C GLY A 36 -3.49 -29.78 13.65
N ASN A 37 -4.13 -28.83 14.35
CA ASN A 37 -5.14 -29.10 15.38
C ASN A 37 -6.49 -29.59 14.81
N ILE A 38 -6.69 -29.55 13.49
CA ILE A 38 -7.91 -30.05 12.86
C ILE A 38 -7.80 -31.57 12.69
N SER A 39 -8.83 -32.30 13.12
CA SER A 39 -8.86 -33.76 13.01
C SER A 39 -8.80 -34.22 11.55
N ARG A 40 -8.27 -35.42 11.31
CA ARG A 40 -8.18 -35.99 9.95
C ARG A 40 -9.55 -36.07 9.25
N LYS A 41 -10.58 -36.50 9.98
CA LYS A 41 -11.96 -36.58 9.47
C LYS A 41 -12.47 -35.20 9.06
N GLU A 42 -12.19 -34.18 9.86
CA GLU A 42 -12.62 -32.81 9.55
C GLU A 42 -11.87 -32.21 8.37
N LYS A 43 -10.54 -32.44 8.28
CA LYS A 43 -9.76 -32.06 7.10
C LYS A 43 -10.34 -32.67 5.83
N GLN A 44 -10.69 -33.95 5.85
CA GLN A 44 -11.28 -34.64 4.71
C GLN A 44 -12.62 -34.01 4.30
N ARG A 45 -13.49 -33.69 5.28
CA ARG A 45 -14.76 -33.00 5.04
C ARG A 45 -14.57 -31.62 4.41
N ILE A 46 -13.60 -30.83 4.89
CA ILE A 46 -13.27 -29.52 4.33
C ILE A 46 -12.78 -29.64 2.89
N ILE A 47 -11.85 -30.57 2.61
CA ILE A 47 -11.31 -30.79 1.27
C ILE A 47 -12.42 -31.17 0.29
N GLN A 48 -13.30 -32.10 0.68
CA GLN A 48 -14.43 -32.53 -0.15
C GLN A 48 -15.42 -31.40 -0.40
N ALA A 49 -15.77 -30.62 0.63
CA ALA A 49 -16.70 -29.50 0.48
C ALA A 49 -16.17 -28.43 -0.47
N ILE A 50 -14.86 -28.14 -0.42
CA ILE A 50 -14.25 -27.14 -1.30
C ILE A 50 -14.06 -27.68 -2.72
N ALA A 51 -13.69 -28.95 -2.87
CA ALA A 51 -13.58 -29.59 -4.18
C ALA A 51 -14.94 -29.71 -4.91
N ALA A 52 -16.05 -29.77 -4.16
CA ALA A 52 -17.40 -29.77 -4.71
C ALA A 52 -17.88 -28.37 -5.13
N HIS A 53 -17.17 -27.30 -4.76
CA HIS A 53 -17.57 -25.93 -5.07
C HIS A 53 -17.17 -25.59 -6.52
N ALA A 54 -18.16 -25.44 -7.41
CA ALA A 54 -17.94 -25.29 -8.86
C ALA A 54 -17.00 -24.13 -9.25
N SER A 55 -17.01 -23.05 -8.47
CA SER A 55 -16.16 -21.87 -8.73
C SER A 55 -14.68 -22.08 -8.42
N ILE A 56 -14.30 -23.09 -7.62
CA ILE A 56 -12.93 -23.26 -7.15
C ILE A 56 -12.11 -24.07 -8.14
N ALA A 57 -10.97 -23.53 -8.57
CA ALA A 57 -10.05 -24.24 -9.44
C ALA A 57 -9.49 -25.48 -8.72
N LYS A 58 -9.44 -26.60 -9.45
CA LYS A 58 -8.90 -27.87 -8.96
C LYS A 58 -7.38 -27.80 -8.82
N ASN A 59 -6.72 -27.15 -9.76
CA ASN A 59 -5.26 -27.06 -9.86
C ASN A 59 -4.79 -25.68 -10.36
N GLN A 60 -3.47 -25.50 -10.41
CA GLN A 60 -2.85 -24.25 -10.87
C GLN A 60 -3.01 -24.01 -12.38
N ASP A 61 -3.28 -25.05 -13.17
CA ASP A 61 -3.47 -24.93 -14.62
C ASP A 61 -4.81 -24.27 -14.94
N GLU A 62 -5.88 -24.60 -14.21
CA GLU A 62 -7.19 -23.95 -14.32
C GLU A 62 -7.12 -22.45 -13.94
N VAL A 63 -6.18 -22.09 -13.05
CA VAL A 63 -5.93 -20.69 -12.67
C VAL A 63 -5.17 -19.91 -13.74
N LYS A 64 -4.45 -20.58 -14.63
CA LYS A 64 -3.61 -19.92 -15.66
C LYS A 64 -4.42 -18.99 -16.57
N GLY A 65 -5.66 -19.37 -16.88
CA GLY A 65 -6.58 -18.58 -17.70
C GLY A 65 -7.43 -17.57 -16.94
N TRP A 66 -7.31 -17.51 -15.60
CA TRP A 66 -8.12 -16.61 -14.80
C TRP A 66 -7.78 -15.14 -15.07
N LEU A 67 -8.81 -14.36 -15.35
CA LEU A 67 -8.71 -12.92 -15.54
C LEU A 67 -8.68 -12.23 -14.18
N LEU A 68 -7.76 -11.29 -14.03
CA LEU A 68 -7.69 -10.49 -12.80
C LEU A 68 -8.93 -9.60 -12.71
N PRO A 69 -9.42 -9.33 -11.49
CA PRO A 69 -10.54 -8.42 -11.30
C PRO A 69 -10.18 -7.00 -11.80
N PRO A 70 -11.20 -6.19 -12.16
CA PRO A 70 -11.01 -4.80 -12.54
C PRO A 70 -10.34 -3.99 -11.42
N PRO A 71 -9.58 -2.93 -11.74
CA PRO A 71 -8.86 -2.13 -10.73
C PRO A 71 -9.78 -1.33 -9.79
N SER A 72 -11.06 -1.19 -10.14
CA SER A 72 -12.07 -0.48 -9.35
C SER A 72 -12.65 -1.31 -8.20
N ILE A 73 -12.27 -2.58 -8.05
CA ILE A 73 -12.82 -3.40 -6.97
C ILE A 73 -12.36 -2.89 -5.61
N ASN A 74 -13.24 -3.01 -4.62
CA ASN A 74 -12.90 -2.72 -3.24
C ASN A 74 -11.89 -3.75 -2.70
N PRO A 75 -11.01 -3.33 -1.76
CA PRO A 75 -10.13 -4.25 -1.06
C PRO A 75 -10.87 -5.46 -0.47
N HIS A 76 -10.37 -6.66 -0.74
CA HIS A 76 -10.97 -7.88 -0.26
C HIS A 76 -10.60 -8.14 1.22
N GLU A 77 -11.60 -8.14 2.12
CA GLU A 77 -11.42 -8.23 3.58
C GLU A 77 -10.77 -9.53 4.08
N PHE A 78 -11.00 -10.63 3.35
CA PHE A 78 -10.48 -11.95 3.72
C PHE A 78 -9.08 -12.25 3.18
N ILE A 79 -8.48 -11.33 2.42
CA ILE A 79 -7.11 -11.43 1.90
C ILE A 79 -6.21 -10.50 2.72
N LYS A 80 -4.89 -10.63 2.57
CA LYS A 80 -3.96 -9.69 3.20
C LYS A 80 -4.33 -8.23 2.84
N PRO A 81 -4.17 -7.29 3.79
CA PRO A 81 -4.45 -5.88 3.55
C PRO A 81 -3.73 -5.36 2.31
N PRO A 82 -4.33 -4.37 1.61
CA PRO A 82 -3.69 -3.71 0.48
C PRO A 82 -2.29 -3.22 0.81
N ARG A 83 -1.47 -3.20 -0.24
CA ARG A 83 -0.13 -2.62 -0.23
C ARG A 83 -0.16 -1.34 -1.05
N TYR A 84 0.43 -0.29 -0.52
CA TYR A 84 0.42 1.05 -1.11
C TYR A 84 1.65 1.33 -1.99
N ASP A 85 2.62 0.42 -2.03
CA ASP A 85 3.84 0.53 -2.83
C ASP A 85 3.71 -0.13 -4.22
N GLY A 86 2.48 -0.25 -4.73
CA GLY A 86 2.22 -0.82 -6.05
C GLY A 86 2.64 0.12 -7.19
N LEU A 87 3.13 -0.47 -8.27
CA LEU A 87 3.33 0.17 -9.56
C LEU A 87 2.26 -0.35 -10.52
N GLY A 88 1.40 0.52 -11.01
CA GLY A 88 0.32 0.18 -11.96
C GLY A 88 0.64 0.66 -13.37
N CYS A 89 0.46 -0.18 -14.38
CA CYS A 89 0.60 0.23 -15.76
C CYS A 89 -0.47 1.26 -16.15
N ASN A 90 -0.12 2.22 -17.01
CA ASN A 90 -1.07 3.19 -17.57
C ASN A 90 -1.91 2.62 -18.71
N HIS A 91 -1.37 1.65 -19.44
CA HIS A 91 -2.00 1.11 -20.66
C HIS A 91 -2.82 -0.17 -20.41
N CYS A 92 -2.61 -0.86 -19.29
CA CYS A 92 -3.32 -2.10 -18.97
C CYS A 92 -3.49 -2.31 -17.45
N ILE A 93 -4.18 -3.38 -17.07
CA ILE A 93 -4.46 -3.75 -15.67
C ILE A 93 -3.25 -4.32 -14.91
N TYR A 94 -2.07 -4.36 -15.54
CA TYR A 94 -0.89 -4.98 -14.95
C TYR A 94 -0.36 -4.16 -13.76
N VAL A 95 -0.11 -4.84 -12.65
CA VAL A 95 0.37 -4.25 -11.40
C VAL A 95 1.49 -5.10 -10.82
N VAL A 96 2.53 -4.45 -10.31
CA VAL A 96 3.64 -5.11 -9.64
C VAL A 96 4.31 -4.17 -8.65
N ARG A 97 4.98 -4.69 -7.63
CA ARG A 97 5.71 -3.87 -6.65
C ARG A 97 7.20 -3.70 -7.01
N ASP A 98 7.72 -4.55 -7.88
CA ASP A 98 9.12 -4.53 -8.33
C ASP A 98 9.28 -3.66 -9.58
N MET A 99 10.06 -2.59 -9.45
CA MET A 99 10.37 -1.65 -10.53
C MET A 99 11.06 -2.32 -11.73
N ARG A 100 11.91 -3.34 -11.51
CA ARG A 100 12.56 -4.06 -12.61
C ARG A 100 11.53 -4.81 -13.45
N ARG A 101 10.53 -5.42 -12.80
CA ARG A 101 9.42 -6.11 -13.47
C ARG A 101 8.52 -5.14 -14.21
N MET A 102 8.22 -3.98 -13.63
CA MET A 102 7.42 -2.95 -14.32
C MET A 102 8.13 -2.46 -15.59
N LYS A 103 9.43 -2.12 -15.50
CA LYS A 103 10.22 -1.72 -16.67
C LYS A 103 10.27 -2.80 -17.75
N LYS A 104 10.41 -4.08 -17.36
CA LYS A 104 10.37 -5.20 -18.31
C LYS A 104 9.01 -5.28 -19.01
N HIS A 105 7.92 -5.21 -18.25
CA HIS A 105 6.56 -5.23 -18.79
C HIS A 105 6.35 -4.10 -19.80
N GLN A 106 6.71 -2.87 -19.47
CA GLN A 106 6.58 -1.73 -20.39
C GLN A 106 7.38 -1.91 -21.68
N ARG A 107 8.59 -2.48 -21.59
CA ARG A 107 9.42 -2.74 -22.76
C ARG A 107 8.83 -3.82 -23.67
N VAL A 108 8.34 -4.91 -23.09
CA VAL A 108 7.88 -6.09 -23.82
C VAL A 108 6.46 -5.92 -24.35
N GLU A 109 5.54 -5.46 -23.51
CA GLU A 109 4.12 -5.37 -23.84
C GLU A 109 3.74 -4.03 -24.49
N HIS A 110 4.51 -2.96 -24.21
CA HIS A 110 4.19 -1.61 -24.68
C HIS A 110 5.34 -0.96 -25.47
N GLY A 111 6.39 -1.71 -25.79
CA GLY A 111 7.51 -1.22 -26.61
C GLY A 111 8.28 -0.04 -26.00
N TRP A 112 8.14 0.22 -24.69
CA TRP A 112 8.77 1.39 -24.07
C TRP A 112 10.29 1.28 -24.08
N VAL A 113 10.94 2.30 -24.63
CA VAL A 113 12.40 2.46 -24.68
C VAL A 113 12.79 3.61 -23.78
N ASN A 114 13.80 3.41 -22.94
CA ASN A 114 14.36 4.49 -22.13
C ASN A 114 15.16 5.44 -23.03
N HIS A 115 14.64 6.65 -23.26
CA HIS A 115 15.31 7.65 -24.10
C HIS A 115 16.56 8.27 -23.44
N GLN A 116 16.82 8.03 -22.15
CA GLN A 116 18.06 8.50 -21.52
C GLN A 116 19.26 7.66 -21.96
N LYS A 117 20.03 8.20 -22.90
CA LYS A 117 21.37 7.70 -23.25
C LYS A 117 22.30 7.84 -22.02
N LYS A 118 23.02 6.75 -21.72
CA LYS A 118 24.04 6.68 -20.66
C LYS A 118 25.12 7.75 -20.96
N GLY A 119 25.27 8.78 -20.13
CA GLY A 119 26.38 9.74 -20.23
C GLY A 119 26.05 11.24 -20.17
N ARG A 120 24.78 11.68 -20.16
CA ARG A 120 24.47 13.12 -19.96
C ARG A 120 24.42 13.46 -18.47
N HIS A 121 25.22 14.43 -18.05
CA HIS A 121 25.24 14.99 -16.70
C HIS A 121 23.82 15.44 -16.31
N ARG A 122 23.35 15.04 -15.12
CA ARG A 122 22.11 15.54 -14.51
C ARG A 122 22.31 17.03 -14.19
N GLN A 123 21.99 17.91 -15.13
CA GLN A 123 21.66 19.28 -14.76
C GLN A 123 20.28 19.21 -14.08
N ALA A 124 20.27 19.69 -12.85
CA ALA A 124 19.10 19.76 -12.00
C ALA A 124 17.98 20.52 -12.70
N GLN A 125 16.82 19.88 -12.86
CA GLN A 125 15.51 20.52 -12.86
C GLN A 125 14.47 19.46 -12.52
N GLY A 126 13.64 19.78 -11.53
CA GLY A 126 12.67 18.90 -10.87
C GLY A 126 11.48 18.52 -11.74
N GLU A 127 11.72 18.02 -12.95
CA GLU A 127 10.71 17.29 -13.72
C GLU A 127 10.74 15.83 -13.26
N SER A 128 9.77 15.48 -12.42
CA SER A 128 9.37 14.10 -12.17
C SER A 128 9.33 13.38 -13.51
N GLN A 129 10.34 12.54 -13.77
CA GLN A 129 10.46 11.79 -15.01
C GLN A 129 9.11 11.15 -15.32
N SER A 130 8.51 11.47 -16.47
CA SER A 130 7.21 10.95 -16.89
C SER A 130 7.33 9.45 -17.21
N VAL A 131 7.36 8.65 -16.15
CA VAL A 131 7.36 7.19 -16.26
C VAL A 131 5.97 6.73 -16.73
N PRO A 132 5.89 5.74 -17.63
CA PRO A 132 4.61 5.26 -18.18
C PRO A 132 3.81 4.36 -17.21
N TRP A 133 3.99 4.55 -15.90
CA TRP A 133 3.29 3.81 -14.85
C TRP A 133 2.96 4.72 -13.68
N ARG A 134 1.87 4.43 -12.98
CA ARG A 134 1.51 5.07 -11.70
C ARG A 134 2.32 4.45 -10.57
N THR A 135 2.77 5.29 -9.64
CA THR A 135 3.38 4.90 -8.37
C THR A 135 2.38 5.08 -7.24
N GLY A 136 2.51 4.33 -6.14
CA GLY A 136 1.64 4.50 -4.98
C GLY A 136 0.28 3.82 -5.11
N VAL A 137 0.15 2.88 -6.06
CA VAL A 137 -1.12 2.19 -6.33
C VAL A 137 -1.41 1.18 -5.21
N GLN A 138 -2.66 1.17 -4.75
CA GLN A 138 -3.14 0.14 -3.83
C GLN A 138 -3.28 -1.19 -4.55
N CYS A 139 -2.60 -2.22 -4.06
CA CYS A 139 -2.64 -3.54 -4.69
C CYS A 139 -2.76 -4.67 -3.67
N GLN A 140 -3.45 -5.72 -4.07
CA GLN A 140 -3.62 -6.95 -3.32
C GLN A 140 -3.17 -8.17 -4.12
N GLN A 141 -2.95 -9.27 -3.41
CA GLN A 141 -2.56 -10.54 -3.97
C GLN A 141 -3.27 -11.67 -3.23
N ILE A 142 -3.94 -12.53 -3.98
CA ILE A 142 -4.69 -13.67 -3.43
C ILE A 142 -3.74 -14.79 -3.00
N CYS A 143 -2.82 -15.18 -3.89
CA CYS A 143 -1.91 -16.31 -3.71
C CYS A 143 -0.45 -15.85 -3.86
N HIS A 144 0.47 -16.48 -3.14
CA HIS A 144 1.87 -16.04 -3.12
C HIS A 144 2.79 -16.90 -4.01
N TRP A 145 2.23 -17.92 -4.65
CA TRP A 145 2.94 -18.91 -5.48
C TRP A 145 2.11 -19.30 -6.72
N GLY A 146 2.73 -20.05 -7.62
CA GLY A 146 2.09 -20.59 -8.82
C GLY A 146 1.58 -19.52 -9.79
N HIS A 147 0.59 -19.91 -10.60
CA HIS A 147 -0.06 -19.03 -11.57
C HIS A 147 -0.95 -17.98 -10.90
N GLY A 148 -1.39 -18.24 -9.65
CA GLY A 148 -2.11 -17.28 -8.82
C GLY A 148 -1.25 -16.16 -8.23
N LYS A 149 0.09 -16.18 -8.39
CA LYS A 149 1.01 -15.14 -7.86
C LYS A 149 0.96 -13.86 -8.68
N ARG A 150 -0.20 -13.22 -8.70
CA ARG A 150 -0.47 -11.99 -9.44
C ARG A 150 -0.96 -10.92 -8.47
N TRP A 151 -0.49 -9.69 -8.68
CA TRP A 151 -1.02 -8.53 -8.01
C TRP A 151 -2.13 -7.94 -8.86
N PHE A 152 -3.19 -7.46 -8.23
CA PHE A 152 -4.23 -6.67 -8.86
C PHE A 152 -4.40 -5.38 -8.08
N GLU A 153 -4.79 -4.33 -8.80
CA GLU A 153 -5.09 -3.02 -8.22
C GLU A 153 -6.47 -3.05 -7.59
N VAL A 154 -6.63 -2.31 -6.50
CA VAL A 154 -7.88 -2.17 -5.75
C VAL A 154 -8.10 -0.71 -5.45
N GLY A 155 -9.37 -0.30 -5.31
CA GLY A 155 -9.73 1.06 -4.94
C GLY A 155 -9.31 2.11 -5.97
N ARG A 156 -9.18 1.75 -7.26
CA ARG A 156 -9.02 2.76 -8.29
C ARG A 156 -10.34 3.52 -8.43
N HIS A 157 -10.37 4.74 -7.90
CA HIS A 157 -11.44 5.68 -8.18
C HIS A 157 -11.37 6.05 -9.67
N SER A 158 -12.33 5.56 -10.46
CA SER A 158 -12.63 6.19 -11.75
C SER A 158 -12.98 7.63 -11.45
N GLY A 159 -12.27 8.59 -12.04
CA GLY A 159 -12.39 10.03 -11.78
C GLY A 159 -13.74 10.66 -12.18
N VAL A 160 -14.85 9.94 -12.02
CA VAL A 160 -16.18 10.52 -11.86
C VAL A 160 -16.26 10.87 -10.37
N GLU A 161 -15.81 12.09 -10.08
CA GLU A 161 -16.23 12.92 -8.96
C GLU A 161 -16.72 12.14 -7.74
N ASP A 162 -15.76 11.70 -6.93
CA ASP A 162 -15.91 11.84 -5.50
C ASP A 162 -14.77 12.74 -5.03
N GLU A 163 -14.98 14.05 -5.23
CA GLU A 163 -14.23 15.12 -4.57
C GLU A 163 -14.43 15.11 -3.04
N THR A 164 -14.47 13.93 -2.43
CA THR A 164 -14.61 13.78 -0.98
C THR A 164 -13.57 12.85 -0.34
N SER A 165 -12.70 12.18 -1.11
CA SER A 165 -11.59 11.41 -0.52
C SER A 165 -10.19 12.03 -0.69
N ALA A 166 -10.13 13.35 -0.95
CA ALA A 166 -8.96 14.19 -0.71
C ALA A 166 -9.28 15.41 0.18
N ARG A 167 -10.35 15.32 0.99
CA ARG A 167 -10.49 16.13 2.18
C ARG A 167 -10.59 15.19 3.38
N ARG A 168 -9.57 15.25 4.23
CA ARG A 168 -9.75 14.97 5.66
C ARG A 168 -11.04 15.65 6.11
N PRO A 169 -11.84 15.08 7.04
CA PRO A 169 -12.88 15.85 7.69
C PRO A 169 -12.25 17.12 8.24
N HIS A 170 -12.53 18.26 7.62
CA HIS A 170 -12.23 19.58 8.16
C HIS A 170 -13.29 19.86 9.21
N GLN A 171 -13.13 19.22 10.35
CA GLN A 171 -13.65 19.64 11.64
C GLN A 171 -12.49 19.34 12.60
N GLU A 172 -11.69 20.38 12.89
CA GLU A 172 -10.61 20.49 13.93
C GLU A 172 -9.35 21.23 13.45
N GLU A 173 -9.30 21.85 12.26
CA GLU A 173 -8.12 22.65 11.81
C GLU A 173 -8.32 24.18 11.93
N ALA A 174 -9.07 24.64 12.96
CA ALA A 174 -9.21 26.08 13.25
C ALA A 174 -8.69 26.48 14.65
N GLU A 175 -8.49 25.54 15.58
CA GLU A 175 -8.04 25.85 16.94
C GLU A 175 -6.53 25.59 17.15
N GLU A 176 -5.93 24.61 16.47
CA GLU A 176 -4.50 24.28 16.66
C GLU A 176 -3.53 25.36 16.09
N GLY A 177 -3.94 26.09 15.05
CA GLY A 177 -3.10 27.13 14.44
C GLY A 177 -2.91 28.36 15.32
N ASP A 178 -3.89 28.66 16.18
CA ASP A 178 -3.85 29.78 17.12
C ASP A 178 -3.03 29.44 18.36
N GLU A 179 -3.13 28.19 18.86
CA GLU A 179 -2.32 27.73 19.99
C GLU A 179 -0.84 27.58 19.62
N LEU A 180 -0.53 27.09 18.42
CA LEU A 180 0.86 26.99 17.93
C LEU A 180 1.48 28.37 17.67
N LYS A 181 0.70 29.34 17.17
CA LYS A 181 1.15 30.74 17.06
C LYS A 181 1.37 31.35 18.44
N SER A 182 0.42 31.16 19.36
CA SER A 182 0.53 31.66 20.74
C SER A 182 1.73 31.07 21.48
N ARG A 183 2.03 29.77 21.30
CA ARG A 183 3.23 29.13 21.87
C ARG A 183 4.51 29.63 21.21
N ALA A 184 4.52 29.82 19.90
CA ALA A 184 5.69 30.38 19.21
C ALA A 184 5.95 31.84 19.60
N GLU A 185 4.91 32.65 19.76
CA GLU A 185 5.01 34.04 20.23
C GLU A 185 5.47 34.09 21.70
N PHE A 186 4.95 33.22 22.55
CA PHE A 186 5.38 33.13 23.96
C PHE A 186 6.85 32.72 24.10
N LEU A 187 7.31 31.73 23.32
CA LEU A 187 8.71 31.31 23.34
C LEU A 187 9.66 32.40 22.80
N ASN A 188 9.26 33.13 21.75
CA ASN A 188 10.03 34.28 21.28
C ASN A 188 10.10 35.39 22.32
N LYS A 189 9.00 35.65 23.04
CA LYS A 189 8.95 36.66 24.10
C LYS A 189 9.89 36.31 25.26
N ILE A 190 9.90 35.05 25.73
CA ILE A 190 10.85 34.61 26.77
C ILE A 190 12.30 34.77 26.29
N GLN A 191 12.60 34.36 25.06
CA GLN A 191 13.97 34.49 24.51
C GLN A 191 14.42 35.94 24.29
N GLN A 192 13.47 36.88 24.22
CA GLN A 192 13.75 38.30 24.07
C GLN A 192 13.92 38.95 25.45
N GLU A 193 13.04 38.63 26.40
CA GLU A 193 13.16 39.07 27.79
C GLU A 193 14.45 38.57 28.46
N ASP A 194 14.83 37.30 28.27
CA ASP A 194 16.09 36.74 28.79
C ASP A 194 17.33 37.46 28.19
N ARG A 195 17.23 37.89 26.94
CA ARG A 195 18.32 38.59 26.23
C ARG A 195 18.44 40.03 26.69
N ASP A 196 17.31 40.72 26.84
CA ASP A 196 17.26 42.09 27.33
C ASP A 196 17.68 42.16 28.81
N GLN A 197 17.31 41.15 29.62
CA GLN A 197 17.74 41.05 31.00
C GLN A 197 19.25 40.84 31.08
N PHE A 198 19.82 39.96 30.26
CA PHE A 198 21.27 39.76 30.18
C PHE A 198 22.01 41.04 29.74
N GLU A 199 21.50 41.76 28.73
CA GLU A 199 22.09 43.03 28.28
C GLU A 199 21.98 44.13 29.33
N SER A 200 20.86 44.22 30.05
CA SER A 200 20.68 45.19 31.13
C SER A 200 21.59 44.92 32.34
N GLU A 201 21.78 43.66 32.71
CA GLU A 201 22.71 43.26 33.78
C GLU A 201 24.18 43.50 33.38
N ALA A 202 24.53 43.23 32.11
CA ALA A 202 25.85 43.52 31.58
C ALA A 202 26.14 45.03 31.60
N ASN A 203 25.18 45.85 31.15
CA ASN A 203 25.31 47.31 31.15
C ASN A 203 25.37 47.88 32.57
N ALA A 204 24.58 47.36 33.52
CA ALA A 204 24.62 47.77 34.92
C ALA A 204 25.96 47.43 35.60
N ARG A 205 26.56 46.27 35.28
CA ARG A 205 27.90 45.90 35.77
C ARG A 205 29.01 46.79 35.20
N ILE A 206 28.88 47.21 33.94
CA ILE A 206 29.82 48.15 33.31
C ILE A 206 29.71 49.54 33.96
N GLN A 207 28.49 50.00 34.26
CA GLN A 207 28.25 51.30 34.92
C GLN A 207 28.75 51.32 36.38
N ALA A 208 28.49 50.25 37.16
CA ALA A 208 28.99 50.14 38.54
C ALA A 208 30.51 50.01 38.65
N ALA A 209 31.21 49.60 37.59
CA ALA A 209 32.66 49.59 37.51
C ALA A 209 33.25 50.95 37.09
N SER A 210 32.45 51.84 36.50
CA SER A 210 32.87 53.18 36.08
C SER A 210 32.68 54.26 37.17
N ASP A 211 31.88 53.98 38.21
CA ASP A 211 31.61 54.87 39.36
C ASP A 211 32.47 54.54 40.61
N LYS A 212 33.59 53.81 40.43
CA LYS A 212 34.57 53.49 41.49
C LYS A 212 35.96 54.05 41.19
#